data_AF-A0A1Z5KBU9-F1
#
_entry.id   AF-A0A1Z5KBU9-F1
#
_cell.length_a   1.000
_cell.length_b   1.000
_cell.length_c   1.000
_cell.angle_alpha   90.00
_cell.angle_beta   90.00
_cell.angle_gamma   90.00
#
_symmetry.space_group_name_H-M   'P 1'
#
loop_
_entity.id
_entity.type
_entity.pdbx_description
1 polymer ?
#
loop_
_entity_poly.entity_id
_entity_poly.type
_entity_poly.pdbx_seq_one_letter_code
_entity_poly.pdbx_strand_id
1 'polypeptide(L)'
;MSLPIETPSVKVTYWINGEQTEQRTWDGSNTPHAVVGLLAGQDAAERPEPGEFRYSGRHDGGLLPAPKEGGPMALMIGCVQEAKKANDEYLTSVIEKEKDEIPTKKSKHDS
;
A
#
# COMPACT_ATOMS: atom_id res chain seq x y z
N MET A 1 31.55 6.18 -16.13
CA MET A 1 30.29 5.71 -16.77
C MET A 1 29.35 5.30 -15.65
N SER A 2 28.27 6.02 -15.41
CA SER A 2 27.23 5.62 -14.45
C SER A 2 26.32 4.60 -15.12
N LEU A 3 26.05 3.47 -14.47
CA LEU A 3 25.02 2.53 -14.93
C LEU A 3 23.67 3.25 -14.98
N PRO A 4 22.80 2.94 -15.96
CA PRO A 4 21.44 3.46 -15.96
C PRO A 4 20.77 3.05 -14.64
N ILE A 5 20.26 4.04 -13.90
CA ILE A 5 19.50 3.78 -12.69
C ILE A 5 18.16 3.20 -13.15
N GLU A 6 17.99 1.89 -12.98
CA GLU A 6 16.70 1.25 -13.23
C GLU A 6 15.66 1.87 -12.29
N THR A 7 14.59 2.41 -12.88
CA THR A 7 13.48 2.95 -12.11
C THR A 7 12.64 1.79 -11.59
N PRO A 8 12.34 1.76 -10.29
CA PRO A 8 11.56 0.68 -9.71
C PRO A 8 10.15 0.64 -10.31
N SER A 9 9.65 -0.58 -10.51
CA SER A 9 8.29 -0.86 -10.94
C SER A 9 7.75 -2.08 -10.19
N VAL A 10 6.43 -2.12 -9.98
CA VAL A 10 5.72 -3.22 -9.34
C VAL A 10 4.71 -3.76 -10.33
N LYS A 11 4.74 -5.06 -10.58
CA LYS A 11 3.76 -5.76 -11.42
C LYS A 11 2.98 -6.74 -10.55
N VAL A 12 1.66 -6.68 -10.65
CA VAL A 12 0.74 -7.62 -10.01
C VAL A 12 0.04 -8.44 -11.08
N THR A 13 -0.04 -9.74 -10.86
CA THR A 13 -0.74 -10.68 -11.72
C THR A 13 -1.72 -11.48 -10.88
N TYR A 14 -2.98 -11.50 -11.27
CA TYR A 14 -4.06 -12.19 -10.56
C TYR A 14 -4.38 -13.51 -11.23
N TRP A 15 -4.52 -14.55 -10.41
CA TRP A 15 -4.84 -15.90 -10.83
C TRP A 15 -6.04 -16.40 -10.03
N ILE A 16 -7.11 -16.80 -10.71
CA ILE A 16 -8.32 -17.36 -10.10
C ILE A 16 -8.57 -18.72 -10.77
N ASN A 17 -8.77 -19.77 -9.97
CA ASN A 17 -9.02 -21.13 -10.48
C ASN A 17 -7.99 -21.65 -11.50
N GLY A 18 -6.73 -21.19 -11.38
CA GLY A 18 -5.64 -21.58 -12.27
C GLY A 18 -5.56 -20.75 -13.57
N GLU A 19 -6.47 -19.80 -13.80
CA GLU A 19 -6.45 -18.90 -14.95
C GLU A 19 -5.97 -17.51 -14.55
N GLN A 20 -5.09 -16.93 -15.37
CA GLN A 20 -4.70 -15.53 -15.22
C GLN A 20 -5.87 -14.65 -15.64
N THR A 21 -6.36 -13.84 -14.72
CA THR A 21 -7.57 -13.03 -14.90
C THR A 21 -7.24 -11.57 -15.18
N GLU A 22 -6.17 -11.06 -14.58
CA GLU A 22 -5.78 -9.66 -14.74
C GLU A 22 -4.28 -9.46 -14.48
N GLN A 23 -3.67 -8.44 -15.11
CA GLN A 23 -2.31 -8.00 -14.84
C GLN A 23 -2.24 -6.47 -14.86
N ARG A 24 -1.59 -5.87 -13.86
CA ARG A 24 -1.38 -4.42 -13.75
C ARG A 24 0.05 -4.11 -13.34
N THR A 25 0.56 -2.94 -13.76
CA THR A 25 1.92 -2.48 -13.48
C THR A 25 1.90 -1.02 -13.00
N TRP A 26 2.71 -0.73 -11.99
CA TRP A 26 2.92 0.58 -11.38
C TRP A 26 4.39 0.97 -11.45
N ASP A 27 4.66 2.17 -11.95
CA ASP A 27 6.00 2.74 -12.10
C ASP A 27 5.95 4.28 -11.97
N GLY A 28 7.08 4.94 -12.27
CA GLY A 28 7.21 6.40 -12.17
C GLY A 28 6.29 7.22 -13.08
N SER A 29 5.63 6.60 -14.06
CA SER A 29 4.70 7.28 -14.98
C SER A 29 3.27 7.37 -14.45
N ASN A 30 2.88 6.46 -13.56
CA ASN A 30 1.49 6.32 -13.10
C ASN A 30 1.35 6.26 -11.58
N THR A 31 2.44 6.44 -10.84
CA THR A 31 2.46 6.30 -9.38
C THR A 31 3.10 7.53 -8.73
N PRO A 32 2.42 8.17 -7.76
CA PRO A 32 3.03 9.22 -6.97
C PRO A 32 4.12 8.64 -6.06
N HIS A 33 5.19 9.39 -5.84
CA HIS A 33 6.19 9.00 -4.83
C HIS A 33 5.56 9.08 -3.44
N ALA A 34 5.80 8.06 -2.62
CA ALA A 34 5.34 8.08 -1.24
C ALA A 34 6.13 9.11 -0.43
N VAL A 35 5.44 9.82 0.46
CA VAL A 35 6.10 10.70 1.43
C VAL A 35 6.64 9.85 2.57
N VAL A 36 7.96 9.87 2.77
CA VAL A 36 8.63 9.08 3.83
C VAL A 36 9.18 10.03 4.89
N GLY A 37 8.55 10.04 6.06
CA GLY A 37 8.96 10.86 7.21
C GLY A 37 7.77 11.51 7.92
N LEU A 38 8.06 12.42 8.85
CA LEU A 38 7.05 13.20 9.58
C LEU A 38 6.51 14.33 8.69
N LEU A 39 5.21 14.31 8.37
CA LEU A 39 4.59 15.28 7.47
C LEU A 39 4.77 16.73 7.95
N ALA A 40 4.95 17.65 7.00
CA ALA A 40 5.03 19.08 7.31
C ALA A 40 3.75 19.53 8.03
N GLY A 41 3.91 20.16 9.20
CA GLY A 41 2.80 20.61 10.04
C GLY A 41 2.32 19.60 11.08
N GLN A 42 2.89 18.38 11.11
CA GLN A 42 2.85 17.55 12.32
C GLN A 42 4.04 17.93 13.19
N ASP A 43 3.77 18.49 14.37
CA ASP A 43 4.82 18.71 15.36
C ASP A 43 5.41 17.33 15.72
N ALA A 44 6.74 17.23 15.66
CA ALA A 44 7.43 16.10 16.26
C ALA A 44 7.03 16.08 17.72
N ALA A 45 6.23 15.07 18.12
CA ALA A 45 5.62 15.05 19.43
C ALA A 45 6.70 15.27 20.50
N GLU A 46 6.34 15.96 21.58
CA GLU A 46 7.08 15.86 22.83
C GLU A 46 7.39 14.38 23.10
N ARG A 47 8.55 14.12 23.70
CA ARG A 47 9.03 12.77 23.96
C ARG A 47 7.88 11.98 24.61
N PRO A 48 7.42 10.87 24.01
CA PRO A 48 6.29 10.12 24.55
C PRO A 48 6.58 9.70 25.99
N GLU A 49 5.56 9.76 26.83
CA GLU A 49 5.67 9.30 28.21
C GLU A 49 5.97 7.79 28.24
N PRO A 50 6.63 7.28 29.29
CA PRO A 50 6.88 5.85 29.43
C PRO A 50 5.57 5.04 29.31
N GLY A 51 5.50 4.18 28.29
CA GLY A 51 4.31 3.37 27.98
C GLY A 51 3.53 3.81 26.74
N GLU A 52 3.87 4.96 26.14
CA GLU A 52 3.31 5.40 24.86
C GLU A 52 4.16 4.94 23.67
N PHE A 53 3.55 4.27 22.69
CA PHE A 53 4.23 3.74 21.49
C PHE A 53 4.06 4.61 20.24
N ARG A 54 3.60 5.85 20.41
CA ARG A 54 3.43 6.79 19.29
C ARG A 54 4.80 7.21 18.75
N TYR A 55 4.88 7.37 17.43
CA TYR A 55 6.07 7.86 16.76
C TYR A 55 6.29 9.34 17.09
N SER A 56 7.45 9.68 17.67
CA SER A 56 7.75 11.05 18.12
C SER A 56 8.37 11.93 17.05
N GLY A 57 8.90 11.35 15.96
CA GLY A 57 9.71 12.10 14.99
C GLY A 57 11.05 12.61 15.55
N ARG A 58 11.48 12.14 16.73
CA ARG A 58 12.74 12.54 17.40
C ARG A 58 13.72 11.35 17.48
N HIS A 59 14.98 11.61 17.17
CA HIS A 59 16.11 10.73 17.48
C HIS A 59 16.86 11.27 18.71
N ASP A 60 17.77 10.50 19.30
CA ASP A 60 18.60 10.93 20.44
C ASP A 60 19.35 12.26 20.18
N GLY A 61 19.71 12.54 18.92
CA GLY A 61 20.38 13.74 18.45
C GLY A 61 19.46 14.91 18.03
N GLY A 62 18.13 14.81 18.20
CA GLY A 62 17.19 15.89 17.90
C GLY A 62 16.05 15.52 16.95
N LEU A 63 15.52 16.50 16.22
CA LEU A 63 14.46 16.29 15.24
C LEU A 63 14.99 15.48 14.05
N LEU A 64 14.19 14.54 13.55
CA LEU A 64 14.49 13.90 12.28
C LEU A 64 14.43 14.93 11.13
N PRO A 65 15.21 14.74 10.06
CA PRO A 65 15.11 15.60 8.90
C PRO A 65 13.70 15.57 8.32
N ALA A 66 13.33 16.65 7.63
CA ALA A 66 12.09 16.73 6.89
C ALA A 66 11.93 15.50 5.97
N PRO A 67 10.68 15.05 5.70
CA PRO A 67 10.44 13.95 4.79
C PRO A 67 11.19 14.18 3.49
N LYS A 68 11.91 13.15 3.05
CA LYS A 68 12.51 13.20 1.72
C LYS A 68 11.39 12.96 0.73
N GLU A 69 11.15 13.96 -0.11
CA GLU A 69 10.28 13.80 -1.27
C GLU A 69 11.08 13.15 -2.40
N GLY A 70 10.51 12.10 -3.00
CA GLY A 70 11.03 11.52 -4.22
C GLY A 70 12.16 10.49 -4.05
N GLY A 71 12.73 10.08 -5.19
CA GLY A 71 13.79 9.10 -5.28
C GLY A 71 13.30 7.65 -5.42
N PRO A 72 14.19 6.71 -5.79
CA PRO A 72 13.79 5.34 -6.15
C PRO A 72 13.02 4.62 -5.03
N MET A 73 13.41 4.80 -3.77
CA MET A 73 12.72 4.14 -2.66
C MET A 73 11.32 4.72 -2.42
N ALA A 74 11.14 6.03 -2.50
CA ALA A 74 9.83 6.65 -2.38
C ALA A 74 8.91 6.23 -3.54
N LEU A 75 9.45 6.08 -4.76
CA LEU A 75 8.71 5.52 -5.89
C LEU A 75 8.31 4.07 -5.65
N MET A 76 9.24 3.23 -5.21
CA MET A 76 8.97 1.83 -4.88
C MET A 76 7.85 1.69 -3.84
N ILE A 77 7.90 2.49 -2.76
CA ILE A 77 6.87 2.49 -1.72
C ILE A 77 5.52 2.92 -2.30
N GLY A 78 5.49 3.98 -3.12
CA GLY A 78 4.29 4.40 -3.82
C GLY A 78 3.71 3.29 -4.70
N CYS A 79 4.55 2.59 -5.48
CA CYS A 79 4.10 1.53 -6.38
C CYS A 79 3.50 0.38 -5.60
N VAL A 80 4.09 0.01 -4.46
CA VAL A 80 3.57 -1.03 -3.57
C VAL A 80 2.25 -0.61 -2.92
N GLN A 81 2.09 0.66 -2.52
CA GLN A 81 0.84 1.16 -1.92
C GLN A 81 -0.31 1.12 -2.92
N GLU A 82 -0.10 1.62 -4.15
CA GLU A 82 -1.11 1.58 -5.20
C GLU A 82 -1.44 0.15 -5.64
N ALA A 83 -0.41 -0.70 -5.79
CA ALA A 83 -0.60 -2.11 -6.09
C ALA A 83 -1.43 -2.82 -5.01
N LYS A 84 -1.16 -2.54 -3.73
CA LYS A 84 -1.93 -3.09 -2.61
C LYS A 84 -3.38 -2.64 -2.67
N LYS A 85 -3.63 -1.34 -2.86
CA LYS A 85 -4.98 -0.80 -2.95
C LYS A 85 -5.77 -1.47 -4.08
N ALA A 86 -5.17 -1.57 -5.26
CA ALA A 86 -5.78 -2.24 -6.40
C ALA A 86 -6.05 -3.73 -6.14
N ASN A 87 -5.17 -4.41 -5.41
CA ASN A 87 -5.38 -5.79 -4.99
C ASN A 87 -6.55 -5.93 -4.03
N ASP A 88 -6.65 -5.06 -3.03
CA ASP A 88 -7.76 -5.07 -2.07
C ASP A 88 -9.10 -4.81 -2.78
N GLU A 89 -9.15 -3.85 -3.72
CA GLU A 89 -10.32 -3.58 -4.57
C GLU A 89 -10.68 -4.78 -5.46
N TYR A 90 -9.69 -5.39 -6.12
CA TYR A 90 -9.89 -6.52 -7.01
C TYR A 90 -10.46 -7.73 -6.26
N LEU A 91 -9.81 -8.14 -5.17
CA LEU A 91 -10.24 -9.30 -4.37
C LEU A 91 -11.62 -9.06 -3.74
N THR A 92 -11.91 -7.84 -3.30
CA THR A 92 -13.26 -7.48 -2.83
C THR A 92 -14.30 -7.71 -3.92
N SER A 93 -14.03 -7.24 -5.15
CA SER A 93 -14.95 -7.41 -6.28
C SER A 93 -15.16 -8.87 -6.69
N VAL A 94 -14.13 -9.71 -6.54
CA VAL A 94 -14.22 -11.16 -6.81
C VAL A 94 -15.11 -11.82 -5.76
N ILE A 95 -14.87 -11.54 -4.48
CA ILE A 95 -15.65 -12.09 -3.37
C ILE A 95 -17.13 -11.69 -3.48
N GLU A 96 -17.42 -10.45 -3.87
CA GLU A 96 -18.80 -9.97 -4.05
C GLU A 96 -19.51 -10.71 -5.19
N LYS A 97 -18.84 -10.89 -6.33
CA LYS A 97 -19.40 -11.68 -7.44
C LYS A 97 -19.67 -13.13 -7.04
N GLU A 98 -18.74 -13.77 -6.33
CA GLU A 98 -18.92 -15.15 -5.86
C GLU A 98 -20.10 -15.28 -4.88
N LYS A 99 -20.34 -14.27 -4.03
CA LYS A 99 -21.50 -14.27 -3.12
C LYS A 99 -22.83 -14.24 -3.85
N ASP A 100 -22.93 -13.48 -4.93
CA ASP A 100 -24.15 -13.38 -5.74
C ASP A 100 -24.44 -14.67 -6.52
N GLU A 101 -23.39 -15.41 -6.87
CA GLU A 101 -23.49 -16.68 -7.62
C GLU A 101 -23.82 -17.89 -6.73
N ILE A 102 -23.61 -17.82 -5.42
CA ILE A 102 -24.04 -18.86 -4.48
C ILE A 102 -25.55 -18.72 -4.29
N PRO A 103 -26.38 -19.66 -4.79
CA PRO A 103 -27.80 -19.60 -4.52
C PRO A 103 -27.97 -19.77 -3.01
N THR A 104 -28.55 -18.78 -2.35
CA THR A 104 -29.02 -18.94 -0.98
C THR A 104 -29.99 -20.12 -0.97
N LYS A 105 -29.50 -21.32 -0.62
CA LYS A 105 -30.34 -22.40 -0.13
C LYS A 105 -30.93 -21.87 1.16
N LYS A 106 -32.05 -21.15 1.08
CA LYS A 106 -32.96 -20.97 2.20
C LYS A 106 -33.32 -22.38 2.63
N SER A 107 -32.66 -22.86 3.68
CA SER A 107 -33.09 -24.05 4.38
C SER A 107 -34.51 -23.75 4.85
N LYS A 108 -35.48 -24.40 4.21
CA LYS A 108 -36.79 -24.61 4.79
C LYS A 108 -36.55 -25.40 6.08
N HIS A 109 -36.45 -24.69 7.20
CA HIS A 109 -36.71 -25.31 8.48
C HIS A 109 -38.21 -25.19 8.70
N ASP A 110 -38.93 -26.21 8.23
CA ASP A 110 -40.26 -26.53 8.76
C ASP A 110 -40.11 -26.79 10.26
N SER A 111 -40.85 -26.06 11.09
CA SER A 111 -41.41 -26.50 12.38
C SER A 111 -42.41 -25.45 12.86
#